data_AF-A0A0J5KWV2-F1
#
_entry.id   AF-A0A0J5KWV2-F1
#
_cell.length_a   1.000
_cell.length_b   1.000
_cell.length_c   1.000
_cell.angle_alpha   90.00
_cell.angle_beta   90.00
_cell.angle_gamma   90.00
#
_symmetry.space_group_name_H-M   'P 1'
#
loop_
_entity.id
_entity.type
_entity.pdbx_description
1 polymer ?
#
loop_
_entity_poly.entity_id
_entity_poly.type
_entity_poly.pdbx_seq_one_letter_code
_entity_poly.pdbx_strand_id
1 'polypeptide(L)'
;MGFQYWFTVCATLILGPLALIETFRYMRRGIYTKTFKGTRRREYIHKDEKPIEFWFSIVAHFAMGSVLMGVGIWFLDKIPAVHHLYDQIREIAQFW
;
A
#
# COMPACT_ATOMS: atom_id res chain seq x y z
N MET A 1 10.75 21.92 2.21
CA MET A 1 10.80 20.44 2.14
C MET A 1 11.59 20.04 0.90
N GLY A 2 12.61 19.20 1.01
CA GLY A 2 13.47 18.80 -0.11
C GLY A 2 12.83 17.75 -1.04
N PHE A 3 13.38 17.58 -2.24
CA PHE A 3 12.90 16.63 -3.27
C PHE A 3 12.73 15.18 -2.74
N GLN A 4 13.68 14.72 -1.91
CA GLN A 4 13.66 13.38 -1.31
C GLN A 4 12.39 13.13 -0.49
N TYR A 5 11.90 14.15 0.21
CA TYR A 5 10.69 14.05 1.04
C TYR A 5 9.45 13.79 0.20
N TRP A 6 9.26 14.58 -0.86
CA TRP A 6 8.14 14.42 -1.79
C TRP A 6 8.21 13.10 -2.55
N PHE A 7 9.42 12.66 -2.92
CA PHE A 7 9.62 11.35 -3.51
C PHE A 7 9.14 10.21 -2.59
N THR A 8 9.47 10.26 -1.29
CA THR A 8 9.02 9.27 -0.31
C THR A 8 7.50 9.27 -0.13
N VAL A 9 6.87 10.45 -0.07
CA VAL A 9 5.41 10.57 0.00
C VAL A 9 4.75 9.93 -1.21
N CYS A 10 5.20 10.27 -2.42
CA CYS A 10 4.66 9.67 -3.64
C CYS A 10 4.91 8.17 -3.71
N ALA A 11 6.10 7.70 -3.36
CA ALA A 11 6.43 6.28 -3.37
C ALA A 11 5.55 5.48 -2.41
N THR A 12 5.33 5.97 -1.19
CA THR A 12 4.50 5.30 -0.17
C THR A 12 3.02 5.28 -0.56
N LEU A 13 2.51 6.38 -1.12
CA LEU A 13 1.12 6.46 -1.60
C LEU A 13 0.85 5.67 -2.88
N ILE A 14 1.87 5.33 -3.66
CA ILE A 14 1.72 4.45 -4.84
C ILE A 14 1.90 2.98 -4.44
N LEU A 15 2.94 2.67 -3.68
CA LEU A 15 3.28 1.29 -3.30
C LEU A 15 2.24 0.69 -2.34
N GLY A 16 1.67 1.49 -1.43
CA GLY A 16 0.63 1.04 -0.50
C GLY A 16 -0.61 0.46 -1.21
N PRO A 17 -1.29 1.24 -2.08
CA PRO A 17 -2.42 0.76 -2.87
C PRO A 17 -2.08 -0.40 -3.79
N LEU A 18 -0.88 -0.41 -4.41
CA LEU A 18 -0.45 -1.54 -5.24
C LEU A 18 -0.37 -2.84 -4.44
N ALA A 19 0.22 -2.81 -3.23
CA ALA A 19 0.29 -3.97 -2.35
C ALA A 19 -1.11 -4.46 -1.92
N LEU A 20 -2.05 -3.53 -1.68
CA LEU A 20 -3.44 -3.88 -1.39
C LEU A 20 -4.15 -4.51 -2.60
N ILE A 21 -3.98 -3.95 -3.80
CA ILE A 21 -4.54 -4.50 -5.04
C ILE A 21 -4.01 -5.92 -5.30
N GLU A 22 -2.72 -6.16 -5.07
CA GLU A 22 -2.14 -7.51 -5.16
C GLU A 22 -2.78 -8.47 -4.17
N THR A 23 -3.02 -8.02 -2.93
CA THR A 23 -3.73 -8.80 -1.91
C THR A 23 -5.13 -9.20 -2.38
N PHE A 24 -5.92 -8.27 -2.91
CA PHE A 24 -7.24 -8.57 -3.48
C PHE A 24 -7.17 -9.53 -4.66
N ARG A 25 -6.15 -9.39 -5.52
CA ARG A 25 -5.93 -10.27 -6.66
C ARG A 25 -5.57 -11.69 -6.23
N TYR A 26 -4.76 -11.85 -5.17
CA TYR A 26 -4.44 -13.15 -4.60
C TYR A 26 -5.66 -13.81 -3.96
N MET A 27 -6.45 -13.05 -3.20
CA MET A 27 -7.71 -13.55 -2.62
C MET A 27 -8.69 -14.01 -3.71
N ARG A 28 -8.87 -13.24 -4.78
CA ARG A 28 -9.80 -13.58 -5.87
C ARG A 28 -9.35 -14.79 -6.68
N ARG A 29 -8.03 -14.97 -6.85
CA ARG A 29 -7.47 -16.09 -7.64
C ARG A 29 -7.24 -17.35 -6.81
N GLY A 30 -7.14 -17.24 -5.48
CA GLY A 30 -6.73 -18.34 -4.60
C GLY A 30 -5.29 -18.80 -4.84
N ILE A 31 -4.50 -18.00 -5.57
CA ILE A 31 -3.13 -18.34 -6.00
C ILE A 31 -2.21 -17.18 -5.67
N TYR A 32 -1.19 -17.47 -4.88
CA TYR A 32 -0.11 -16.55 -4.57
C TYR A 32 1.15 -16.91 -5.38
N THR A 33 1.75 -15.93 -6.04
CA THR A 33 2.97 -16.15 -6.84
C THR A 33 4.20 -15.71 -6.08
N LYS A 34 5.05 -16.66 -5.70
CA LYS A 34 6.37 -16.39 -5.12
C LYS A 34 7.41 -16.40 -6.23
N THR A 35 8.14 -15.29 -6.38
CA THR A 35 9.30 -15.26 -7.30
C THR A 35 10.55 -15.53 -6.48
N PHE A 36 11.25 -16.63 -6.76
CA PHE A 36 12.44 -17.00 -6.01
C PHE A 36 13.60 -16.06 -6.37
N LYS A 37 14.25 -15.45 -5.38
CA LYS A 37 15.45 -14.62 -5.64
C LYS A 37 16.52 -15.49 -6.33
N GLY A 38 16.93 -15.09 -7.53
CA GLY A 38 17.97 -15.75 -8.30
C GLY A 38 17.48 -16.66 -9.44
N THR A 39 16.17 -16.89 -9.60
CA THR A 39 15.64 -17.59 -10.78
C THR A 39 14.41 -16.86 -11.36
N ARG A 40 14.17 -16.99 -12.67
CA ARG A 40 12.96 -16.47 -13.33
C ARG A 40 11.70 -17.32 -13.04
N ARG A 41 11.80 -18.38 -12.25
CA ARG A 41 10.67 -19.28 -11.97
C ARG A 41 9.71 -18.63 -10.98
N ARG A 42 8.44 -18.53 -11.39
CA ARG A 42 7.32 -18.17 -10.52
C ARG A 42 6.72 -19.46 -9.97
N GLU A 43 6.74 -19.61 -8.65
CA GLU A 43 6.05 -20.69 -7.97
C GLU A 43 4.63 -20.22 -7.62
N TYR A 44 3.63 -20.99 -8.03
CA TYR A 44 2.22 -20.70 -7.78
C TYR A 44 1.78 -21.53 -6.58
N ILE A 45 1.63 -20.86 -5.43
CA ILE A 45 1.12 -21.48 -4.21
C ILE A 45 -0.40 -21.39 -4.26
N HIS A 46 -1.05 -22.53 -4.41
CA HIS A 46 -2.50 -22.63 -4.31
C HIS A 46 -2.91 -22.64 -2.84
N LYS A 47 -4.03 -21.97 -2.54
CA LYS A 47 -4.62 -21.95 -1.20
C LYS A 47 -4.81 -23.36 -0.61
N ASP A 48 -5.14 -24.33 -1.45
CA ASP A 48 -5.46 -25.70 -1.02
C ASP A 48 -4.22 -26.56 -0.75
N GLU A 49 -3.08 -26.24 -1.40
CA GLU A 49 -1.83 -26.96 -1.18
C GLU A 49 -1.13 -26.49 0.11
N LYS A 50 -1.12 -25.17 0.35
CA LYS A 50 -0.43 -24.55 1.49
C LYS A 50 -1.21 -23.39 2.08
N PRO A 51 -2.30 -23.67 2.83
CA PRO A 51 -3.21 -22.63 3.31
C PRO A 51 -2.55 -21.64 4.26
N ILE A 52 -1.70 -22.12 5.18
CA ILE A 52 -1.03 -21.26 6.17
C ILE A 52 -0.08 -20.27 5.48
N GLU A 53 0.76 -20.74 4.56
CA GLU A 53 1.68 -19.87 3.81
C GLU A 53 0.93 -18.83 2.96
N PHE A 54 -0.17 -19.24 2.34
CA PHE A 54 -1.04 -18.36 1.55
C PHE A 54 -1.65 -17.24 2.40
N TRP A 55 -2.29 -17.58 3.52
CA TRP A 55 -2.91 -16.60 4.41
C TRP A 55 -1.88 -15.68 5.08
N PHE A 56 -0.73 -16.22 5.50
CA PHE A 56 0.36 -15.41 6.05
C PHE A 56 0.85 -14.36 5.02
N SER A 57 1.01 -14.78 3.76
CA SER A 57 1.40 -13.86 2.69
C SER A 57 0.37 -12.74 2.46
N ILE A 58 -0.92 -13.08 2.45
CA ILE A 58 -2.01 -12.10 2.34
C ILE A 58 -1.97 -11.09 3.47
N VAL A 59 -1.88 -11.56 4.72
CA VAL A 59 -1.83 -10.68 5.90
C VAL A 59 -0.59 -9.80 5.86
N ALA A 60 0.56 -10.34 5.43
CA ALA A 60 1.80 -9.56 5.31
C ALA A 60 1.70 -8.46 4.24
N HIS A 61 1.15 -8.74 3.04
CA HIS A 61 0.97 -7.73 2.00
C HIS A 61 -0.07 -6.69 2.41
N PHE A 62 -1.14 -7.11 3.08
CA PHE A 62 -2.14 -6.21 3.62
C PHE A 62 -1.53 -5.27 4.67
N ALA A 63 -0.82 -5.82 5.66
CA ALA A 63 -0.16 -5.04 6.71
C ALA A 63 0.89 -4.08 6.13
N MET A 64 1.72 -4.53 5.18
CA MET A 64 2.70 -3.68 4.51
C MET A 64 2.01 -2.54 3.74
N GLY A 65 0.94 -2.85 2.99
CA GLY A 65 0.16 -1.85 2.28
C GLY A 65 -0.45 -0.80 3.22
N SER A 66 -1.06 -1.23 4.32
CA SER A 66 -1.64 -0.35 5.34
C SER A 66 -0.57 0.52 6.02
N VAL A 67 0.59 -0.04 6.38
CA VAL A 67 1.69 0.72 6.98
C VAL A 67 2.25 1.75 6.00
N LEU A 68 2.45 1.38 4.73
CA LEU A 68 2.92 2.32 3.70
C LEU A 68 1.94 3.47 3.49
N MET A 69 0.64 3.18 3.45
CA MET A 69 -0.38 4.25 3.37
C MET A 69 -0.36 5.14 4.61
N GLY A 70 -0.31 4.55 5.82
CA GLY A 70 -0.26 5.30 7.08
C GLY A 70 0.98 6.19 7.17
N VAL A 71 2.14 5.70 6.78
CA VAL A 71 3.38 6.48 6.71
C VAL A 71 3.28 7.59 5.68
N GLY A 72 2.72 7.32 4.49
CA GLY A 72 2.50 8.35 3.47
C GLY A 72 1.58 9.48 3.95
N ILE A 73 0.48 9.13 4.62
CA ILE A 73 -0.45 10.10 5.23
C ILE A 73 0.24 10.88 6.36
N TRP A 74 1.01 10.21 7.21
CA TRP A 74 1.74 10.87 8.29
C TRP A 74 2.77 11.88 7.77
N PHE A 75 3.47 11.56 6.68
CA PHE A 75 4.34 12.52 6.01
C PHE A 75 3.55 13.68 5.37
N LEU A 76 2.32 13.46 4.87
CA LEU A 76 1.47 14.54 4.38
C LEU A 76 1.02 15.48 5.51
N ASP A 77 0.69 14.94 6.69
CA ASP A 77 0.28 15.70 7.87
C ASP A 77 1.34 16.71 8.33
N LYS A 78 2.63 16.36 8.20
CA LYS A 78 3.74 17.26 8.51
C LYS A 78 3.96 18.40 7.51
N ILE A 79 3.16 18.50 6.45
CA ILE A 79 3.29 19.55 5.43
C ILE A 79 2.28 20.68 5.74
N PRO A 80 2.76 21.90 6.07
CA PRO A 80 1.87 23.04 6.35
C PRO A 80 1.02 23.45 5.15
N ALA A 81 1.49 23.24 3.92
CA ALA A 81 0.71 23.50 2.71
C ALA A 81 -0.48 22.54 2.54
N VAL A 82 -0.36 21.29 3.02
CA VAL A 82 -1.48 20.32 2.99
C VAL A 82 -2.51 20.69 4.05
N HIS A 83 -2.07 21.13 5.24
CA HIS A 83 -2.96 21.68 6.26
C HIS A 83 -3.74 22.89 5.76
N HIS A 84 -3.05 23.86 5.14
CA HIS A 84 -3.71 25.03 4.56
C HIS A 84 -4.73 24.65 3.48
N LEU A 85 -4.42 23.67 2.64
CA LEU A 85 -5.37 23.13 1.66
C LEU A 85 -6.56 22.45 2.34
N TYR A 86 -6.32 21.69 3.41
CA TYR A 86 -7.35 20.98 4.18
C TYR A 86 -8.30 21.97 4.86
N ASP A 87 -7.77 23.03 5.44
CA ASP A 87 -8.53 24.11 6.05
C ASP A 87 -9.37 24.85 5.00
N GLN A 88 -8.80 25.14 3.83
CA GLN A 88 -9.55 25.74 2.71
C GLN A 88 -10.70 24.85 2.21
N ILE A 89 -10.46 23.54 2.07
CA ILE A 89 -11.51 22.60 1.66
C ILE A 89 -12.60 22.52 2.72
N ARG A 90 -12.21 22.51 4.00
CA ARG A 90 -13.16 22.49 5.13
C ARG A 90 -14.01 23.75 5.19
N GLU A 91 -13.41 24.92 4.99
CA GLU A 91 -14.13 26.19 4.93
C GLU A 91 -15.15 26.22 3.78
N ILE A 92 -14.76 25.75 2.59
CA ILE A 92 -15.66 25.66 1.43
C ILE A 92 -16.79 24.66 1.69
N ALA A 93 -16.49 23.52 2.31
CA ALA A 93 -17.48 22.48 2.64
C ALA A 93 -18.46 22.90 3.75
N GLN A 94 -18.10 23.83 4.61
CA GLN A 94 -18.99 24.42 5.62
C GLN A 94 -19.84 25.58 5.07
N PHE A 95 -19.48 26.10 3.90
CA PHE A 95 -20.22 27.15 3.20
C PHE A 95 -21.37 26.61 2.33
N TRP A 96 -21.47 25.29 2.17
CA TRP A 96 -22.53 24.56 1.46
C TRP A 96 -23.45 23.84 2.47
#